data_AF-A0A4Q3XPN8-F1
#
_entry.id   AF-A0A4Q3XPN8-F1
#
_cell.length_a   1.000
_cell.length_b   1.000
_cell.length_c   1.000
_cell.angle_alpha   90.00
_cell.angle_beta   90.00
_cell.angle_gamma   90.00
#
_symmetry.space_group_name_H-M   'P 1'
#
loop_
_entity.id
_entity.type
_entity.pdbx_description
1 polymer ?
#
loop_
_entity_poly.entity_id
_entity_poly.type
_entity_poly.pdbx_seq_one_letter_code
_entity_poly.pdbx_strand_id
1 'polypeptide(L)'
;MRTLNRWSIGGLALTLALCAPTLASAQDQECGDVAAFVRQAYPGSVAEGERGVRTGNRTLTLPSPSSINPHAMVCRRWRGQPGLVLVAVPLIAEVRVDGTSGDLEVLVVDEATGTPRQRRQTMA
;
A
#
# COMPACT_ATOMS: atom_id res chain seq x y z
N MET A 1 46.67 35.69 28.44
CA MET A 1 45.35 35.61 27.78
C MET A 1 45.51 34.70 26.57
N ARG A 2 44.85 33.53 26.57
CA ARG A 2 45.04 32.47 25.57
C ARG A 2 44.22 32.78 24.30
N THR A 3 44.89 32.85 23.17
CA THR A 3 44.28 32.95 21.84
C THR A 3 43.67 31.60 21.46
N LEU A 4 42.33 31.50 21.49
CA LEU A 4 41.65 30.32 20.96
C LEU A 4 41.62 30.38 19.43
N ASN A 5 42.16 29.31 18.84
CA ASN A 5 42.37 29.13 17.42
C ASN A 5 41.02 29.04 16.68
N ARG A 6 40.84 29.87 15.65
CA ARG A 6 39.58 30.04 14.88
C ARG A 6 39.30 28.92 13.88
N TRP A 7 39.93 27.76 14.07
CA TRP A 7 39.97 26.65 13.10
C TRP A 7 39.30 25.36 13.60
N SER A 8 38.64 25.39 14.75
CA SER A 8 37.97 24.21 15.32
C SER A 8 36.45 24.21 15.17
N ILE A 9 35.84 25.29 14.67
CA ILE A 9 34.38 25.43 14.60
C ILE A 9 33.82 24.95 13.26
N GLY A 10 34.63 24.88 12.19
CA GLY A 10 34.18 24.45 10.86
C GLY A 10 33.95 22.94 10.72
N GLY A 11 34.66 22.10 11.48
CA GLY A 11 34.58 20.64 11.36
C GLY A 11 33.40 20.01 12.10
N LEU A 12 32.92 20.64 13.18
CA LEU A 12 31.85 20.08 14.02
C LEU A 12 30.45 20.29 13.43
N ALA A 13 30.29 21.27 12.54
CA ALA A 13 29.00 21.54 11.88
C ALA A 13 28.69 20.53 10.77
N LEU A 14 29.71 19.94 10.13
CA LEU A 14 29.51 19.03 9.00
C LEU A 14 29.10 17.60 9.41
N THR A 15 29.40 17.19 10.64
CA THR A 15 29.09 15.84 11.14
C THR A 15 27.66 15.68 11.67
N LEU A 16 27.01 16.76 12.13
CA LEU A 16 25.61 16.70 12.56
C LEU A 16 24.59 16.59 11.40
N ALA A 17 24.96 16.94 10.18
CA ALA A 17 24.06 16.86 9.02
C ALA A 17 23.83 15.43 8.51
N LEU A 18 24.72 14.47 8.84
CA LEU A 18 24.65 13.09 8.35
C LEU A 18 23.76 12.17 9.19
N CYS A 19 23.27 12.63 10.35
CA CYS A 19 22.41 11.85 11.24
C CYS A 19 20.95 12.30 11.24
N ALA A 20 20.51 13.11 10.26
CA ALA A 20 19.08 13.38 10.11
C ALA A 20 18.39 12.07 9.73
N PRO A 21 17.55 11.46 10.59
CA PRO A 21 16.72 10.36 10.16
C PRO A 21 15.87 10.90 9.02
N THR A 22 15.95 10.27 7.85
CA THR A 22 14.96 10.51 6.81
C THR A 22 13.63 10.14 7.44
N LEU A 23 12.85 11.15 7.81
CA LEU A 23 11.44 10.99 8.12
C LEU A 23 10.80 10.58 6.81
N ALA A 24 10.89 9.30 6.46
CA ALA A 24 10.07 8.69 5.44
C ALA A 24 8.64 8.93 5.93
N SER A 25 7.97 9.91 5.32
CA SER A 25 6.59 10.21 5.63
C SER A 25 5.79 8.92 5.49
N ALA A 26 4.82 8.74 6.37
CA ALA A 26 3.94 7.56 6.45
C ALA A 26 3.00 7.48 5.22
N GLN A 27 3.56 7.46 4.02
CA GLN A 27 2.94 7.06 2.76
C GLN A 27 2.90 5.52 2.66
N ASP A 28 2.79 4.84 3.81
CA ASP A 28 2.70 3.39 3.86
C ASP A 28 1.38 2.92 3.22
N GLN A 29 0.37 3.77 3.05
CA GLN A 29 -0.95 3.43 2.51
C GLN A 29 -1.15 3.95 1.09
N GLU A 30 -0.31 3.54 0.15
CA GLU A 30 -0.48 3.93 -1.24
C GLU A 30 -0.49 2.70 -2.12
N CYS A 31 -1.60 2.48 -2.81
CA CYS A 31 -1.76 1.37 -3.75
C CYS A 31 -1.10 1.65 -5.10
N GLY A 32 -0.47 2.81 -5.28
CA GLY A 32 0.07 3.25 -6.56
C GLY A 32 -1.02 3.28 -7.63
N ASP A 33 -0.69 2.79 -8.83
CA ASP A 33 -1.67 2.58 -9.90
C ASP A 33 -2.56 1.36 -9.62
N VAL A 34 -3.61 1.60 -8.82
CA VAL A 34 -4.66 0.61 -8.50
C VAL A 34 -5.28 0.02 -9.78
N ALA A 35 -5.45 0.83 -10.83
CA ALA A 35 -6.10 0.37 -12.05
C ALA A 35 -5.20 -0.61 -12.83
N ALA A 36 -3.88 -0.39 -12.85
CA ALA A 36 -2.94 -1.38 -13.36
C ALA A 36 -2.98 -2.67 -12.53
N PHE A 37 -2.92 -2.57 -11.20
CA PHE A 37 -3.02 -3.73 -10.31
C PHE A 37 -4.30 -4.55 -10.56
N VAL A 38 -5.48 -3.92 -10.55
CA VAL A 38 -6.76 -4.63 -10.71
C VAL A 38 -6.83 -5.33 -12.06
N ARG A 39 -6.38 -4.67 -13.14
CA ARG A 39 -6.33 -5.27 -14.48
C ARG A 39 -5.43 -6.50 -14.54
N GLN A 40 -4.26 -6.46 -13.89
CA GLN A 40 -3.31 -7.58 -13.88
C GLN A 40 -3.73 -8.71 -12.93
N ALA A 41 -4.30 -8.37 -11.77
CA ALA A 41 -4.64 -9.32 -10.72
C ALA A 41 -5.99 -10.01 -10.93
N TYR A 42 -6.93 -9.36 -11.61
CA TYR A 42 -8.29 -9.84 -11.84
C TYR A 42 -8.69 -9.67 -13.32
N PRO A 43 -8.07 -10.45 -14.23
CA PRO A 43 -8.41 -10.36 -15.65
C PRO A 43 -9.90 -10.68 -15.86
N GLY A 44 -10.60 -9.84 -16.61
CA GLY A 44 -12.04 -9.99 -16.87
C GLY A 44 -12.95 -9.36 -15.81
N SER A 45 -12.37 -8.67 -14.80
CA SER A 45 -13.17 -7.88 -13.87
C SER A 45 -13.88 -6.71 -14.56
N VAL A 46 -15.05 -6.32 -14.06
CA VAL A 46 -15.82 -5.18 -14.58
C VAL A 46 -16.08 -4.16 -13.48
N ALA A 47 -16.10 -2.88 -13.82
CA ALA A 47 -16.47 -1.83 -12.87
C ALA A 47 -17.93 -1.99 -12.44
N GLU A 48 -18.19 -1.77 -11.16
CA GLU A 48 -19.51 -1.84 -10.53
C GLU A 48 -19.68 -0.64 -9.58
N GLY A 49 -20.46 0.36 -10.00
CA GLY A 49 -20.54 1.64 -9.29
C GLY A 49 -19.24 2.44 -9.36
N GLU A 50 -19.06 3.40 -8.45
CA GLU A 50 -17.90 4.32 -8.51
C GLU A 50 -16.57 3.65 -8.14
N ARG A 51 -16.58 2.71 -7.20
CA ARG A 51 -15.37 2.07 -6.65
C ARG A 51 -15.48 0.56 -6.51
N GLY A 52 -16.62 -0.04 -6.85
CA GLY A 52 -16.75 -1.48 -6.87
C GLY A 52 -16.15 -2.04 -8.15
N VAL A 53 -15.60 -3.24 -8.03
CA VAL A 53 -15.15 -4.04 -9.17
C VAL A 53 -15.65 -5.46 -8.95
N ARG A 54 -16.37 -5.98 -9.93
CA ARG A 54 -16.86 -7.36 -9.92
C ARG A 54 -15.87 -8.26 -10.61
N THR A 55 -15.52 -9.36 -9.95
CA THR A 55 -14.69 -10.43 -10.50
C THR A 55 -15.34 -11.78 -10.19
N GLY A 56 -15.78 -12.48 -11.24
CA GLY A 56 -16.64 -13.66 -11.07
C GLY A 56 -17.93 -13.35 -10.29
N ASN A 57 -18.15 -14.08 -9.19
CA ASN A 57 -19.26 -13.92 -8.24
C ASN A 57 -18.84 -13.19 -6.95
N ARG A 58 -17.77 -12.40 -7.01
CA ARG A 58 -17.24 -11.60 -5.90
C ARG A 58 -17.13 -10.14 -6.31
N THR A 59 -17.21 -9.27 -5.32
CA THR A 59 -16.98 -7.83 -5.49
C THR A 59 -15.83 -7.39 -4.59
N LEU A 60 -14.88 -6.67 -5.16
CA LEU A 60 -13.84 -5.96 -4.43
C LEU A 60 -14.10 -4.45 -4.50
N THR A 61 -13.62 -3.71 -3.51
CA THR A 61 -13.77 -2.26 -3.47
C THR A 61 -12.41 -1.58 -3.55
N LEU A 62 -12.26 -0.62 -4.46
CA LEU A 62 -11.05 0.19 -4.61
C LEU A 62 -10.84 1.11 -3.39
N PRO A 63 -9.59 1.45 -3.01
CA PRO A 63 -9.34 2.33 -1.89
C PRO A 63 -9.97 3.72 -2.12
N SER A 64 -10.32 4.42 -1.05
CA SER A 64 -10.75 5.83 -1.12
C SER A 64 -9.99 6.66 -0.09
N PRO A 65 -9.45 7.82 -0.49
CA PRO A 65 -8.81 8.74 0.46
C PRO A 65 -9.84 9.49 1.34
N SER A 66 -11.12 9.49 0.97
CA SER A 66 -12.17 10.31 1.57
C SER A 66 -13.28 9.52 2.28
N SER A 67 -13.28 8.19 2.15
CA SER A 67 -14.32 7.33 2.70
C SER A 67 -13.73 6.06 3.31
N ILE A 68 -14.05 5.82 4.57
CA ILE A 68 -13.74 4.57 5.26
C ILE A 68 -14.79 3.54 4.84
N ASN A 69 -14.42 2.63 3.95
CA ASN A 69 -15.21 1.45 3.62
C ASN A 69 -14.46 0.22 4.17
N PRO A 70 -15.07 -0.58 5.08
CA PRO A 70 -14.41 -1.73 5.68
C PRO A 70 -14.10 -2.86 4.69
N HIS A 71 -14.70 -2.83 3.49
CA HIS A 71 -14.47 -3.77 2.40
C HIS A 71 -13.54 -3.21 1.31
N ALA A 72 -13.02 -1.99 1.47
CA ALA A 72 -12.00 -1.47 0.57
C ALA A 72 -10.69 -2.24 0.73
N MET A 73 -10.01 -2.49 -0.39
CA MET A 73 -8.66 -3.02 -0.36
C MET A 73 -7.71 -2.05 0.35
N VAL A 74 -6.66 -2.61 0.94
CA VAL A 74 -5.63 -1.86 1.69
C VAL A 74 -4.26 -2.23 1.15
N CYS A 75 -3.41 -1.23 0.94
CA CYS A 75 -2.05 -1.43 0.44
C CYS A 75 -1.00 -1.00 1.45
N ARG A 76 0.14 -1.70 1.46
CA ARG A 76 1.32 -1.41 2.26
C ARG A 76 2.59 -1.54 1.44
N ARG A 77 3.36 -0.48 1.30
CA ARG A 77 4.72 -0.59 0.74
C ARG A 77 5.57 -1.52 1.60
N TRP A 78 6.28 -2.44 0.96
CA TRP A 78 7.10 -3.41 1.68
C TRP A 78 8.46 -2.80 2.04
N ARG A 79 8.62 -2.41 3.30
CA ARG A 79 9.86 -1.75 3.78
C ARG A 79 11.14 -2.57 3.58
N GLY A 80 11.07 -3.90 3.67
CA GLY A 80 12.20 -4.81 3.46
C GLY A 80 12.53 -5.09 2.00
N GLN A 81 11.64 -4.75 1.05
CA GLN A 81 11.85 -4.99 -0.37
C GLN A 81 11.24 -3.85 -1.20
N PRO A 82 12.00 -2.75 -1.41
CA PRO A 82 11.54 -1.61 -2.21
C PRO A 82 11.07 -2.04 -3.60
N GLY A 83 10.01 -1.40 -4.10
CA GLY A 83 9.36 -1.75 -5.36
C GLY A 83 8.32 -2.86 -5.26
N LEU A 84 8.09 -3.43 -4.07
CA LEU A 84 6.97 -4.33 -3.80
C LEU A 84 5.93 -3.69 -2.87
N VAL A 85 4.67 -3.98 -3.15
CA VAL A 85 3.51 -3.58 -2.35
C VAL A 85 2.75 -4.81 -1.88
N LEU A 86 2.43 -4.86 -0.60
CA LEU A 86 1.48 -5.81 -0.01
C LEU A 86 0.08 -5.26 -0.18
N VAL A 87 -0.83 -6.05 -0.75
CA VAL A 87 -2.22 -5.64 -0.99
C VAL A 87 -3.15 -6.66 -0.35
N ALA A 88 -4.02 -6.21 0.55
CA ALA A 88 -5.11 -7.00 1.10
C ALA A 88 -6.40 -6.63 0.36
N VAL A 89 -7.03 -7.62 -0.28
CA VAL A 89 -8.25 -7.45 -1.07
C VAL A 89 -9.37 -8.29 -0.47
N PRO A 90 -10.35 -7.67 0.19
CA PRO A 90 -11.60 -8.32 0.52
C PRO A 90 -12.38 -8.65 -0.76
N LEU A 91 -12.66 -9.94 -0.97
CA LEU A 91 -13.51 -10.44 -2.06
C LEU A 91 -14.89 -10.77 -1.49
N ILE A 92 -15.80 -9.80 -1.54
CA ILE A 92 -17.12 -9.90 -0.92
C ILE A 92 -18.04 -10.78 -1.75
N ALA A 93 -18.63 -11.81 -1.12
CA ALA A 93 -19.65 -12.65 -1.71
C ALA A 93 -21.05 -12.10 -1.43
N GLU A 94 -21.30 -11.70 -0.17
CA GLU A 94 -22.60 -11.24 0.28
C GLU A 94 -22.44 -10.36 1.53
N VAL A 95 -23.23 -9.28 1.60
CA VAL A 95 -23.37 -8.44 2.80
C VAL A 95 -24.78 -8.68 3.37
N ARG A 96 -24.84 -9.11 4.63
CA ARG A 96 -26.08 -9.36 5.38
C ARG A 96 -26.13 -8.45 6.62
N VAL A 97 -27.28 -8.42 7.29
CA VAL A 97 -27.48 -7.62 8.50
C VAL A 97 -26.60 -8.11 9.67
N ASP A 98 -26.32 -9.40 9.71
CA ASP A 98 -25.54 -10.07 10.76
C ASP A 98 -24.05 -10.24 10.42
N GLY A 99 -23.62 -9.84 9.22
CA GLY A 99 -22.23 -9.88 8.83
C GLY A 99 -22.00 -9.91 7.33
N THR A 100 -20.73 -9.99 6.95
CA THR A 100 -20.29 -10.07 5.56
C THR A 100 -19.58 -11.39 5.33
N SER A 101 -19.95 -12.09 4.25
CA SER A 101 -19.24 -13.28 3.79
C SER A 101 -18.42 -12.97 2.55
N GLY A 102 -17.26 -13.61 2.45
CA GLY A 102 -16.30 -13.36 1.39
C GLY A 102 -14.96 -13.96 1.72
N ASP A 103 -14.03 -13.86 0.79
CA ASP A 103 -12.66 -14.31 0.97
C ASP A 103 -11.75 -13.11 1.23
N LEU A 104 -10.57 -13.36 1.80
CA LEU A 104 -9.50 -12.37 1.87
C LEU A 104 -8.33 -12.85 1.02
N GLU A 105 -7.96 -12.05 0.02
CA GLU A 105 -6.72 -12.25 -0.71
C GLU A 105 -5.63 -11.30 -0.22
N VAL A 106 -4.44 -11.84 -0.03
CA VAL A 106 -3.22 -11.07 0.24
C VAL A 106 -2.26 -11.29 -0.91
N LEU A 107 -1.88 -10.21 -1.58
CA LEU A 107 -1.00 -10.22 -2.74
C LEU A 107 0.29 -9.47 -2.43
N VAL A 108 1.37 -9.95 -3.03
CA VAL A 108 2.60 -9.17 -3.22
C VAL A 108 2.60 -8.71 -4.66
N VAL A 109 2.69 -7.40 -4.88
CA VAL A 109 2.54 -6.77 -6.19
C VAL A 109 3.82 -6.00 -6.50
N ASP A 110 4.29 -6.12 -7.74
CA ASP A 110 5.34 -5.25 -8.28
C ASP A 110 4.78 -3.85 -8.52
N GLU A 111 5.33 -2.83 -7.84
CA GLU A 111 4.80 -1.46 -7.84
C GLU A 111 4.85 -0.81 -9.22
N ALA A 112 5.88 -1.11 -10.01
CA ALA A 112 6.09 -0.50 -11.32
C ALA A 112 5.11 -1.02 -12.39
N THR A 113 4.75 -2.30 -12.30
CA THR A 113 3.94 -2.97 -13.33
C THR A 113 2.52 -3.30 -12.88
N GLY A 114 2.25 -3.28 -11.58
CA GLY A 114 1.00 -3.78 -11.00
C GLY A 114 0.88 -5.31 -11.01
N THR A 115 1.94 -6.04 -11.38
CA THR A 115 1.91 -7.49 -11.56
C THR A 115 1.95 -8.22 -10.21
N PRO A 116 1.00 -9.14 -9.91
CA PRO A 116 1.11 -10.00 -8.74
C PRO A 116 2.31 -10.94 -8.85
N ARG A 117 3.17 -10.93 -7.84
CA ARG A 117 4.34 -11.82 -7.69
C ARG A 117 4.04 -13.01 -6.80
N GLN A 118 3.17 -12.81 -5.81
CA GLN A 118 2.67 -13.85 -4.91
C GLN A 118 1.20 -13.58 -4.60
N ARG A 119 0.43 -14.65 -4.38
CA ARG A 119 -0.97 -14.61 -3.99
C ARG A 119 -1.20 -15.62 -2.87
N ARG A 120 -1.96 -15.22 -1.85
CA ARG A 120 -2.54 -16.11 -0.85
C ARG A 120 -4.01 -15.74 -0.67
N GLN A 121 -4.85 -16.76 -0.56
CA GLN A 121 -6.27 -16.60 -0.33
C GLN A 121 -6.62 -17.33 0.96
N THR A 122 -7.34 -16.67 1.84
CA THR A 122 -7.92 -17.26 3.03
C THR A 122 -9.42 -17.35 2.81
N MET A 123 -9.96 -18.58 2.85
CA MET A 123 -11.40 -18.81 2.90
C MET A 123 -11.88 -18.49 4.32
N ALA A 124 -12.86 -17.58 4.43
CA ALA A 124 -13.55 -17.26 5.68
C ALA A 124 -14.91 -17.96 5.75
#